data_AF-A0A8S3G6U9-F1
#
_entry.id   AF-A0A8S3G6U9-F1
#
_cell.length_a   1.000
_cell.length_b   1.000
_cell.length_c   1.000
_cell.angle_alpha   90.00
_cell.angle_beta   90.00
_cell.angle_gamma   90.00
#
_symmetry.space_group_name_H-M   'P 1'
#
loop_
_entity.id
_entity.type
_entity.pdbx_description
1 polymer ?
#
loop_
_entity_poly.entity_id
_entity_poly.type
_entity_poly.pdbx_seq_one_letter_code
_entity_poly.pdbx_strand_id
1 'polypeptide(L)'
;IASKLTAAFAKATGIEIEFAVQLLKDHEWNIDLALKATYDAKEHVESIVTTKQDSKGEYFKILSWNTDTADSDEVEINDLIEQQTETMIEILLREKPDIIFLQQVGTIALTLIITSLSSLYDDESIQIGINKLSNFH
;
A
#
# COMPACT_ATOMS: atom_id res chain seq x y z
N ILE A 1 3.33 -15.78 21.16
CA ILE A 1 3.98 -14.57 20.58
C ILE A 1 4.05 -14.71 19.06
N ALA A 2 4.76 -15.71 18.52
CA ALA A 2 4.84 -15.97 17.08
C ALA A 2 3.49 -16.01 16.34
N SER A 3 2.49 -16.76 16.84
CA SER A 3 1.20 -16.92 16.14
C SER A 3 0.36 -15.64 16.02
N LYS A 4 0.42 -14.73 17.01
CA LYS A 4 -0.32 -13.45 16.95
C LYS A 4 0.36 -12.47 16.00
N LEU A 5 1.68 -12.36 16.11
CA LEU A 5 2.48 -11.51 15.23
C LEU A 5 2.32 -11.93 13.76
N THR A 6 2.35 -13.23 13.49
CA THR A 6 2.16 -13.71 12.12
C THR A 6 0.75 -13.45 11.59
N ALA A 7 -0.29 -13.60 12.42
CA ALA A 7 -1.66 -13.28 12.01
C ALA A 7 -1.83 -11.78 11.71
N ALA A 8 -1.25 -10.92 12.56
CA ALA A 8 -1.23 -9.48 12.35
C ALA A 8 -0.48 -9.10 11.06
N PHE A 9 0.70 -9.67 10.85
CA PHE A 9 1.50 -9.44 9.64
C PHE A 9 0.79 -9.92 8.37
N ALA A 10 0.22 -11.13 8.39
CA ALA A 10 -0.55 -11.69 7.28
C ALA A 10 -1.75 -10.81 6.93
N LYS A 11 -2.47 -10.33 7.96
CA LYS A 11 -3.63 -9.45 7.78
C LYS A 11 -3.24 -8.08 7.23
N ALA A 12 -2.17 -7.47 7.74
CA ALA A 12 -1.70 -6.16 7.26
C ALA A 12 -1.18 -6.23 5.82
N THR A 13 -0.40 -7.26 5.49
CA THR A 13 0.21 -7.40 4.16
C THR A 13 -0.70 -8.06 3.12
N GLY A 14 -1.86 -8.58 3.51
CA GLY A 14 -2.79 -9.29 2.63
C GLY A 14 -2.30 -10.67 2.16
N ILE A 15 -1.25 -11.22 2.76
CA ILE A 15 -0.68 -12.52 2.36
C ILE A 15 -1.18 -13.66 3.25
N GLU A 16 -1.12 -14.90 2.75
CA GLU A 16 -1.51 -16.07 3.55
C GLU A 16 -0.61 -16.27 4.77
N ILE A 17 -1.19 -16.74 5.88
CA ILE A 17 -0.48 -16.95 7.15
C ILE A 17 0.76 -17.82 6.99
N GLU A 18 0.72 -18.85 6.14
CA GLU A 18 1.86 -19.75 5.92
C GLU A 18 3.04 -19.02 5.28
N PHE A 19 2.77 -18.14 4.31
CA PHE A 19 3.79 -17.27 3.71
C PHE A 19 4.31 -16.22 4.69
N ALA A 20 3.43 -15.63 5.51
CA ALA A 20 3.82 -14.70 6.55
C ALA A 20 4.76 -15.33 7.60
N VAL A 21 4.51 -16.60 8.00
CA VAL A 21 5.43 -17.33 8.90
C VAL A 21 6.81 -17.43 8.25
N GLN A 22 6.87 -17.80 6.97
CA GLN A 22 8.12 -18.04 6.27
C GLN A 22 8.91 -16.74 6.10
N LEU A 23 8.27 -15.66 5.64
CA LEU A 23 8.89 -14.35 5.48
C LEU A 23 9.43 -13.79 6.79
N LEU A 24 8.65 -13.88 7.88
CA LEU A 24 9.11 -13.44 9.20
C LEU A 24 10.31 -14.26 9.67
N LYS A 25 10.33 -15.59 9.44
CA LYS A 25 11.49 -16.43 9.81
C LYS A 25 12.73 -16.08 9.00
N ASP A 26 12.59 -15.87 7.70
CA ASP A 26 13.71 -15.55 6.80
C ASP A 26 14.38 -14.21 7.15
N HIS A 27 13.64 -13.34 7.85
CA HIS A 27 14.12 -12.04 8.34
C HIS A 27 14.28 -12.00 9.87
N GLU A 28 14.48 -13.15 10.53
CA GLU A 28 14.74 -13.24 11.97
C GLU A 28 13.68 -12.56 12.87
N TRP A 29 12.42 -12.57 12.43
CA TRP A 29 11.29 -11.89 13.06
C TRP A 29 11.41 -10.36 13.11
N ASN A 30 12.28 -9.79 12.28
CA ASN A 30 12.35 -8.36 12.05
C ASN A 30 11.19 -7.93 11.13
N ILE A 31 10.21 -7.27 11.72
CA ILE A 31 8.99 -6.81 11.04
C ILE A 31 9.32 -5.83 9.92
N ASP A 32 10.18 -4.84 10.19
CA ASP A 32 10.50 -3.79 9.23
C ASP A 32 11.16 -4.38 7.96
N LEU A 33 12.11 -5.31 8.15
CA LEU A 33 12.77 -6.00 7.05
C LEU A 33 11.79 -6.93 6.29
N ALA A 34 10.93 -7.64 7.01
CA ALA A 34 9.95 -8.53 6.39
C ALA A 34 8.88 -7.75 5.60
N LEU A 35 8.38 -6.62 6.13
CA LEU A 35 7.48 -5.71 5.43
C LEU A 35 8.16 -5.19 4.17
N LYS A 36 9.39 -4.67 4.29
CA LYS A 36 10.15 -4.17 3.15
C LYS A 36 10.33 -5.23 2.06
N ALA A 37 10.74 -6.45 2.42
CA ALA A 37 10.89 -7.55 1.46
C ALA A 37 9.55 -7.94 0.80
N THR A 38 8.45 -7.91 1.55
CA THR A 38 7.11 -8.16 1.02
C THR A 38 6.71 -7.10 0.01
N TYR A 39 7.04 -5.83 0.26
CA TYR A 39 6.73 -4.73 -0.67
C TYR A 39 7.67 -4.66 -1.85
N ASP A 40 8.97 -4.92 -1.70
CA ASP A 40 9.87 -5.03 -2.84
C ASP A 40 9.38 -6.13 -3.81
N ALA A 41 8.79 -7.20 -3.26
CA ALA A 41 8.13 -8.24 -4.05
C ALA A 41 6.76 -7.81 -4.62
N LYS A 42 5.89 -7.17 -3.82
CA LYS A 42 4.56 -6.68 -4.27
C LYS A 42 4.66 -5.52 -5.27
N GLU A 43 5.68 -4.66 -5.19
CA GLU A 43 5.99 -3.63 -6.17
C GLU A 43 6.16 -4.25 -7.56
N HIS A 44 6.70 -5.47 -7.63
CA HIS A 44 6.85 -6.19 -8.89
C HIS A 44 5.56 -6.85 -9.41
N VAL A 45 4.56 -7.06 -8.56
CA VAL A 45 3.40 -7.94 -8.84
C VAL A 45 2.08 -7.18 -8.91
N GLU A 46 1.87 -6.16 -8.08
CA GLU A 46 0.56 -5.53 -7.85
C GLU A 46 0.50 -4.03 -8.24
N SER A 47 1.64 -3.35 -8.37
CA SER A 47 1.69 -1.97 -8.87
C SER A 47 1.99 -1.98 -10.37
N ILE A 48 0.96 -1.70 -11.19
CA ILE A 48 1.17 -1.52 -12.63
C ILE A 48 1.33 -0.03 -12.88
N VAL A 49 2.57 0.47 -12.84
CA VAL A 49 2.88 1.80 -13.36
C VAL A 49 2.86 1.73 -14.88
N THR A 50 1.85 2.33 -15.50
CA THR A 50 1.73 2.37 -16.95
C THR A 50 1.83 3.79 -17.46
N THR A 51 2.70 4.03 -18.43
CA THR A 51 2.68 5.27 -19.21
C THR A 51 1.65 5.14 -20.33
N LYS A 52 0.75 6.12 -20.40
CA LYS A 52 -0.26 6.25 -21.46
C LYS A 52 -0.04 7.58 -22.19
N GLN A 53 -0.61 7.67 -23.39
CA GLN A 53 -0.62 8.89 -24.18
C GLN A 53 -2.07 9.33 -24.37
N ASP A 54 -2.34 10.61 -24.16
CA ASP A 54 -3.66 11.19 -24.36
C ASP A 54 -3.95 11.47 -25.84
N SER A 55 -5.14 12.00 -26.14
CA SER A 55 -5.55 12.34 -27.50
C SER A 55 -4.79 13.53 -28.11
N LYS A 56 -4.07 14.31 -27.30
CA LYS A 56 -3.24 15.44 -27.71
C LYS A 56 -1.77 15.05 -27.90
N GLY A 57 -1.41 13.83 -27.55
CA GLY A 57 -0.05 13.31 -27.65
C GLY A 57 0.78 13.50 -26.37
N GLU A 58 0.17 13.97 -25.28
CA GLU A 58 0.82 14.15 -23.98
C GLU A 58 0.88 12.82 -23.23
N TYR A 59 2.02 12.54 -22.60
CA TYR A 59 2.20 11.33 -21.82
C TYR A 59 1.85 11.55 -20.37
N PHE A 60 1.18 10.57 -19.76
CA PHE A 60 0.87 10.56 -18.34
C PHE A 60 1.07 9.15 -17.76
N LYS A 61 1.40 9.09 -16.48
CA LYS A 61 1.62 7.87 -15.72
C LYS A 61 0.39 7.56 -14.87
N ILE A 62 -0.09 6.34 -15.01
CA ILE A 62 -1.14 5.77 -14.17
C ILE A 62 -0.51 4.75 -13.24
N LEU A 63 -0.80 4.84 -11.95
CA LEU A 63 -0.51 3.81 -10.97
C LEU A 63 -1.83 3.23 -10.46
N SER A 64 -1.98 1.91 -10.54
CA SER A 64 -3.06 1.19 -9.88
C SER A 64 -2.46 0.25 -8.85
N TRP A 65 -3.00 0.26 -7.63
CA TRP A 65 -2.50 -0.57 -6.54
C TRP A 65 -3.62 -1.00 -5.57
N ASN A 66 -3.78 -2.31 -5.39
CA ASN A 66 -4.52 -2.87 -4.27
C ASN A 66 -3.68 -2.79 -2.98
N THR A 67 -4.12 -1.99 -2.02
CA THR A 67 -3.29 -1.64 -0.87
C THR A 67 -3.37 -2.66 0.25
N ASP A 68 -4.44 -3.47 0.30
CA ASP A 68 -4.74 -4.42 1.39
C ASP A 68 -4.67 -3.79 2.80
N THR A 69 -4.87 -2.48 2.92
CA THR A 69 -4.74 -1.73 4.17
C THR A 69 -6.08 -1.56 4.91
N ALA A 70 -6.92 -2.59 4.92
CA ALA A 70 -8.24 -2.52 5.54
C ALA A 70 -8.14 -2.21 7.05
N ASP A 71 -9.08 -1.40 7.56
CA ASP A 71 -9.10 -1.00 8.97
C ASP A 71 -9.19 -2.21 9.91
N SER A 72 -8.53 -2.11 11.07
CA SER A 72 -8.53 -3.13 12.11
C SER A 72 -8.79 -2.52 13.49
N ASP A 73 -9.56 -3.22 14.33
CA ASP A 73 -9.75 -2.83 15.73
C ASP A 73 -8.52 -3.16 16.61
N GLU A 74 -7.55 -3.92 16.07
CA GLU A 74 -6.31 -4.31 16.75
C GLU A 74 -5.22 -3.25 16.54
N VAL A 75 -4.71 -2.68 17.63
CA VAL A 75 -3.70 -1.61 17.63
C VAL A 75 -2.42 -2.04 16.91
N GLU A 76 -1.93 -3.26 17.19
CA GLU A 76 -0.72 -3.76 16.56
C GLU A 76 -0.84 -3.92 15.04
N ILE A 77 -2.06 -4.13 14.53
CA ILE A 77 -2.33 -4.20 13.09
C ILE A 77 -2.34 -2.79 12.49
N ASN A 78 -2.86 -1.81 13.23
CA ASN A 78 -2.85 -0.42 12.77
C ASN A 78 -1.43 0.13 12.66
N ASP A 79 -0.54 -0.17 13.62
CA ASP A 79 0.88 0.20 13.54
C ASP A 79 1.54 -0.38 12.27
N LEU A 80 1.22 -1.62 11.90
CA LEU A 80 1.71 -2.25 10.67
C LEU A 80 1.14 -1.61 9.40
N ILE A 81 -0.15 -1.22 9.43
CA ILE A 81 -0.81 -0.50 8.32
C ILE A 81 -0.16 0.87 8.13
N GLU A 82 0.20 1.57 9.21
CA GLU A 82 0.89 2.86 9.14
C GLU A 82 2.26 2.71 8.45
N GLN A 83 3.09 1.76 8.90
CA GLN A 83 4.40 1.47 8.30
C GLN A 83 4.30 1.06 6.82
N GLN A 84 3.30 0.23 6.49
CA GLN A 84 2.98 -0.14 5.11
C GLN A 84 2.61 1.10 4.28
N THR A 85 1.78 1.98 4.84
CA THR A 85 1.34 3.19 4.14
C THR A 85 2.50 4.16 3.91
N GLU A 86 3.44 4.29 4.85
CA GLU A 86 4.66 5.07 4.68
C GLU A 86 5.50 4.56 3.49
N THR A 87 5.69 3.25 3.40
CA THR A 87 6.40 2.62 2.27
C THR A 87 5.69 2.90 0.93
N MET A 88 4.35 2.83 0.92
CA MET A 88 3.58 3.18 -0.28
C MET A 88 3.77 4.65 -0.68
N ILE A 89 3.77 5.57 0.29
CA ILE A 89 3.99 6.99 0.03
C ILE A 89 5.36 7.21 -0.61
N GLU A 90 6.41 6.56 -0.12
CA GLU A 90 7.75 6.65 -0.72
C GLU A 90 7.74 6.25 -2.20
N ILE A 91 7.03 5.17 -2.55
CA ILE A 91 6.88 4.72 -3.94
C ILE A 91 6.10 5.75 -4.76
N LEU A 92 4.99 6.28 -4.25
CA LEU A 92 4.21 7.31 -4.94
C LEU A 92 5.05 8.56 -5.22
N LEU A 93 5.90 8.97 -4.27
CA LEU A 93 6.80 10.10 -4.42
C LEU A 93 7.95 9.84 -5.40
N ARG A 94 8.45 8.61 -5.46
CA ARG A 94 9.51 8.19 -6.39
C ARG A 94 8.98 8.11 -7.82
N GLU A 95 7.86 7.42 -8.03
CA GLU A 95 7.33 7.15 -9.37
C GLU A 95 6.66 8.37 -10.00
N LYS A 96 6.15 9.28 -9.16
CA LYS A 96 5.40 10.50 -9.56
C LYS A 96 4.30 10.19 -10.59
N PRO A 97 3.31 9.34 -10.23
CA PRO A 97 2.16 9.11 -11.10
C PRO A 97 1.28 10.36 -11.18
N ASP A 98 0.72 10.61 -12.36
CA ASP A 98 -0.25 11.70 -12.57
C ASP A 98 -1.66 11.29 -12.12
N ILE A 99 -1.97 9.99 -12.24
CA ILE A 99 -3.26 9.40 -11.84
C ILE A 99 -3.00 8.18 -10.96
N ILE A 100 -3.67 8.13 -9.81
CA ILE A 100 -3.54 7.05 -8.82
C ILE A 100 -4.90 6.39 -8.62
N PHE A 101 -4.97 5.06 -8.76
CA PHE A 101 -6.11 4.23 -8.38
C PHE A 101 -5.73 3.32 -7.22
N LEU A 102 -6.41 3.48 -6.08
CA LEU A 102 -6.20 2.65 -4.90
C LEU A 102 -7.43 1.80 -4.60
N GLN A 103 -7.22 0.52 -4.29
CA GLN A 103 -8.27 -0.42 -3.85
C GLN A 103 -7.98 -0.95 -2.44
N GLN A 104 -9.04 -1.33 -1.71
CA GLN A 104 -8.96 -1.87 -0.34
C GLN A 104 -8.26 -0.94 0.66
N VAL A 105 -8.47 0.37 0.52
CA VAL A 105 -7.86 1.37 1.39
C VAL A 105 -8.68 1.58 2.66
N GLY A 106 -8.08 1.29 3.82
CA GLY A 106 -8.61 1.66 5.13
C GLY A 106 -8.50 3.15 5.42
N THR A 107 -9.16 3.59 6.48
CA THR A 107 -9.24 4.98 6.92
C THR A 107 -7.90 5.53 7.37
N ILE A 108 -7.10 4.74 8.08
CA ILE A 108 -5.74 5.14 8.54
C ILE A 108 -4.84 5.40 7.32
N ALA A 109 -4.74 4.41 6.43
CA ALA A 109 -3.93 4.52 5.22
C ALA A 109 -4.37 5.69 4.34
N LEU A 110 -5.67 5.86 4.15
CA LEU A 110 -6.21 6.96 3.37
C LEU A 110 -5.82 8.34 3.95
N THR A 111 -5.91 8.50 5.27
CA THR A 111 -5.58 9.75 5.95
C THR A 111 -4.11 10.11 5.77
N LEU A 112 -3.22 9.13 5.93
CA LEU A 112 -1.79 9.31 5.75
C LEU A 112 -1.44 9.66 4.30
N ILE A 113 -2.04 8.96 3.33
CA ILE A 113 -1.81 9.20 1.90
C ILE A 113 -2.25 10.62 1.52
N ILE A 114 -3.47 11.03 1.89
CA ILE A 114 -3.97 12.38 1.57
C ILE A 114 -3.07 13.43 2.24
N THR A 115 -2.80 13.30 3.54
CA THR A 115 -2.00 14.28 4.28
C THR A 115 -0.62 14.46 3.68
N SER A 116 0.02 13.35 3.29
CA SER A 116 1.37 13.37 2.73
C SER A 116 1.38 13.95 1.32
N LEU A 117 0.46 13.53 0.45
CA LEU A 117 0.41 13.98 -0.94
C LEU A 117 -0.10 15.42 -1.09
N SER A 118 -1.09 15.85 -0.29
CA SER A 118 -1.60 17.22 -0.31
C SER A 118 -0.55 18.26 0.10
N SER A 119 0.50 17.86 0.83
CA SER A 119 1.61 18.75 1.16
C SER A 119 2.60 18.97 0.00
N LEU A 120 2.54 18.13 -1.04
CA LEU A 120 3.57 18.01 -2.08
C LEU A 120 3.06 18.34 -3.48
N TYR A 121 1.74 18.27 -3.70
CA TYR A 121 1.10 18.54 -4.97
C TYR A 121 0.16 19.74 -4.83
N ASP A 122 0.29 20.73 -5.72
CA ASP A 122 -0.77 21.73 -5.89
C ASP A 122 -2.05 20.98 -6.29
N ASP A 123 -3.21 21.38 -5.71
CA ASP A 123 -4.52 20.69 -5.70
C ASP A 123 -4.99 20.11 -7.06
N GLU A 124 -4.42 20.56 -8.19
CA GLU A 124 -4.80 20.16 -9.55
C GLU A 124 -3.87 19.10 -10.20
N SER A 125 -2.74 18.76 -9.58
CA SER A 125 -1.67 17.99 -10.24
C SER A 125 -1.74 16.47 -10.07
N ILE A 126 -2.54 15.96 -9.13
CA ILE A 126 -2.80 14.52 -8.95
C ILE A 126 -4.28 14.25 -8.86
N GLN A 127 -4.73 13.23 -9.60
CA GLN A 127 -6.06 12.66 -9.44
C GLN A 127 -5.99 11.34 -8.69
N ILE A 128 -6.62 11.27 -7.52
CA ILE A 128 -6.71 10.05 -6.71
C ILE A 128 -8.12 9.47 -6.81
N GLY A 129 -8.25 8.31 -7.46
CA GLY A 129 -9.45 7.49 -7.43
C GLY A 129 -9.35 6.42 -6.34
N ILE A 130 -10.21 6.47 -5.32
CA ILE A 130 -10.24 5.45 -4.26
C ILE A 130 -11.49 4.60 -4.43
N ASN A 131 -11.30 3.30 -4.57
CA ASN A 131 -12.39 2.34 -4.50
C ASN A 131 -12.37 1.66 -3.13
N LYS A 132 -13.21 2.16 -2.21
CA LYS A 132 -13.55 1.39 -1.01
C LYS A 132 -14.42 0.23 -1.47
N LEU A 133 -13.82 -0.96 -1.57
CA LEU A 133 -14.59 -2.19 -1.61
C LEU A 133 -15.25 -2.31 -0.23
N SER A 134 -16.44 -1.71 -0.08
CA SER A 134 -17.33 -2.03 1.02
C SER A 134 -17.63 -3.52 0.92
N ASN A 135 -17.12 -4.28 1.88
CA ASN A 135 -17.39 -5.71 2.02
C ASN A 135 -18.88 -5.97 1.83
N PHE A 136 -19.25 -6.60 0.71
CA PHE A 136 -20.44 -7.42 0.68
C PHE A 136 -20.11 -8.67 1.50
N HIS A 137 -20.58 -8.69 2.75
CA HIS A 137 -21.24 -9.81 3.44
C HIS A 137 -21.52 -9.45 4.89
#